data_AF-A0A529IC17-F1
#
_entry.id   AF-A0A529IC17-F1
#
_cell.length_a   1.000
_cell.length_b   1.000
_cell.length_c   1.000
_cell.angle_alpha   90.00
_cell.angle_beta   90.00
_cell.angle_gamma   90.00
#
_symmetry.space_group_name_H-M   'P 1'
#
loop_
_entity.id
_entity.type
_entity.pdbx_description
1 polymer ?
#
loop_
_entity_poly.entity_id
_entity_poly.type
_entity_poly.pdbx_seq_one_letter_code
_entity_poly.pdbx_strand_id
1 'polypeptide(L)'
;MKIPKSLLIDPERNAVYGTFAVAISVFAFAYSTNFGKVLILAYYAVWLPLILVDYRRFLRHLSDAWLPLLFAAYICFSVFWSHAPGTTARAALQYFSHILCAYVAARTVSVRTLVVGSLIGIFVVLLYSLRVGGYALDTIDGTTNFVGAFGSK
;
A
#
# COMPACT_ATOMS: atom_id res chain seq x y z
N MET A 1 19.27 -23.70 -5.05
CA MET A 1 17.91 -23.57 -5.62
C MET A 1 17.75 -22.18 -6.22
N LYS A 2 17.51 -22.05 -7.53
CA LYS A 2 17.20 -20.75 -8.16
C LYS A 2 15.68 -20.60 -8.20
N ILE A 3 15.12 -19.73 -7.38
CA ILE A 3 13.69 -19.37 -7.47
C ILE A 3 13.51 -18.65 -8.81
N PRO A 4 12.61 -19.12 -9.70
CA PRO A 4 12.40 -18.47 -10.99
C PRO A 4 11.80 -17.08 -10.77
N LYS A 5 12.45 -16.04 -11.29
CA LYS A 5 12.00 -14.64 -11.18
C LYS A 5 10.57 -14.42 -11.69
N SER A 6 10.12 -15.26 -12.62
CA SER A 6 8.76 -15.22 -13.17
C SER A 6 7.69 -15.48 -12.10
N LEU A 7 7.98 -16.27 -11.05
CA LEU A 7 7.01 -16.53 -9.98
C LEU A 7 6.70 -15.28 -9.14
N LEU A 8 7.53 -14.23 -9.23
CA LEU A 8 7.37 -13.01 -8.45
C LEU A 8 6.85 -11.85 -9.30
N ILE A 9 7.32 -11.73 -10.54
CA ILE A 9 7.12 -10.51 -11.36
C ILE A 9 6.16 -10.76 -12.54
N ASP A 10 5.97 -11.99 -12.99
CA ASP A 10 5.13 -12.27 -14.16
C ASP A 10 3.64 -12.34 -13.75
N PRO A 11 2.76 -11.43 -14.23
CA PRO A 11 1.36 -11.35 -13.79
C PRO A 11 0.54 -12.63 -13.97
N GLU A 12 0.94 -13.48 -14.92
CA GLU A 12 0.29 -14.76 -15.22
C GLU A 12 0.75 -15.89 -14.28
N ARG A 13 1.96 -15.79 -13.72
CA ARG A 13 2.59 -16.84 -12.91
C ARG A 13 2.74 -16.47 -11.44
N ASN A 14 2.60 -15.20 -11.09
CA ASN A 14 2.82 -14.69 -9.74
C ASN A 14 1.53 -14.61 -8.90
N ALA A 15 0.43 -15.23 -9.32
CA ALA A 15 -0.87 -15.11 -8.66
C ALA A 15 -0.80 -15.33 -7.15
N VAL A 16 -0.08 -16.36 -6.68
CA VAL A 16 0.05 -16.65 -5.24
C VAL A 16 0.71 -15.49 -4.49
N TYR A 17 1.87 -15.04 -4.99
CA TYR A 17 2.62 -13.96 -4.37
C TYR A 17 1.87 -12.62 -4.46
N GLY A 18 1.32 -12.29 -5.64
CA GLY A 18 0.56 -11.08 -5.87
C GLY A 18 -0.73 -11.02 -5.05
N THR A 19 -1.45 -12.13 -4.89
CA THR A 19 -2.65 -12.20 -4.05
C THR A 19 -2.30 -11.95 -2.58
N PHE A 20 -1.23 -12.57 -2.09
CA PHE A 20 -0.73 -12.34 -0.72
C PHE A 20 -0.28 -10.88 -0.53
N ALA A 21 0.46 -10.35 -1.48
CA ALA A 21 0.95 -8.97 -1.48
C ALA A 21 -0.18 -7.94 -1.42
N VAL A 22 -1.22 -8.14 -2.24
CA VAL A 22 -2.41 -7.29 -2.27
C VAL A 22 -3.20 -7.41 -0.97
N ALA A 23 -3.39 -8.62 -0.43
CA ALA A 23 -4.11 -8.82 0.82
C ALA A 23 -3.42 -8.10 2.00
N ILE A 24 -2.08 -8.19 2.10
CA ILE A 24 -1.29 -7.43 3.08
C ILE A 24 -1.47 -5.92 2.88
N SER A 25 -1.46 -5.46 1.63
CA SER A 25 -1.61 -4.03 1.30
C SER A 25 -2.97 -3.50 1.77
N VAL A 26 -4.05 -4.24 1.50
CA VAL A 26 -5.40 -3.89 1.97
C VAL A 26 -5.47 -3.82 3.49
N PHE A 27 -4.91 -4.81 4.19
CA PHE A 27 -4.86 -4.80 5.65
C PHE A 27 -4.03 -3.64 6.20
N ALA A 28 -2.88 -3.36 5.57
CA ALA A 28 -2.02 -2.22 5.92
C ALA A 28 -2.75 -0.89 5.74
N PHE A 29 -3.49 -0.70 4.63
CA PHE A 29 -4.24 0.53 4.40
C PHE A 29 -5.40 0.70 5.38
N ALA A 30 -6.07 -0.39 5.74
CA ALA A 30 -7.17 -0.36 6.70
C ALA A 30 -6.71 -0.02 8.11
N TYR A 31 -5.55 -0.55 8.55
CA TYR A 31 -5.16 -0.51 9.97
C TYR A 31 -3.78 0.08 10.25
N SER A 32 -3.17 0.77 9.28
CA SER A 32 -1.90 1.49 9.51
C SER A 32 -2.00 2.52 10.64
N THR A 33 -3.18 3.08 10.91
CA THR A 33 -3.43 3.96 12.06
C THR A 33 -3.28 3.25 13.40
N ASN A 34 -3.58 1.95 13.46
CA ASN A 34 -3.65 1.19 14.70
C ASN A 34 -2.30 0.50 15.00
N PHE A 35 -1.68 -0.08 13.97
CA PHE A 35 -0.41 -0.80 14.10
C PHE A 35 0.82 0.03 13.71
N GLY A 36 0.60 1.24 13.17
CA GLY A 36 1.64 2.20 12.86
C GLY A 36 2.69 1.68 11.88
N LYS A 37 3.97 1.85 12.27
CA LYS A 37 5.14 1.61 11.43
C LYS A 37 5.28 0.15 10.98
N VAL A 38 4.79 -0.80 11.76
CA VAL A 38 4.96 -2.24 11.48
C VAL A 38 4.26 -2.62 10.18
N LEU A 39 3.03 -2.18 9.96
CA LEU A 39 2.29 -2.48 8.73
C LEU A 39 2.87 -1.74 7.51
N ILE A 40 3.41 -0.55 7.71
CA ILE A 40 4.12 0.19 6.65
C ILE A 40 5.36 -0.60 6.21
N LEU A 41 6.13 -1.14 7.16
CA LEU A 41 7.29 -1.97 6.85
C LEU A 41 6.89 -3.30 6.18
N ALA A 42 5.79 -3.93 6.60
CA ALA A 42 5.27 -5.12 5.93
C ALA A 42 4.88 -4.82 4.48
N TYR A 43 4.20 -3.69 4.24
CA TYR A 43 3.86 -3.22 2.89
C TYR A 43 5.14 -3.00 2.05
N TYR A 44 6.16 -2.35 2.59
CA TYR A 44 7.43 -2.15 1.89
C TYR A 44 8.19 -3.45 1.64
N ALA A 45 8.19 -4.39 2.59
CA ALA A 45 8.87 -5.67 2.47
C ALA A 45 8.27 -6.54 1.35
N VAL A 46 6.99 -6.34 1.05
CA VAL A 46 6.34 -6.99 -0.07
C VAL A 46 6.76 -6.32 -1.39
N TRP A 47 6.63 -5.01 -1.54
CA TRP A 47 6.77 -4.40 -2.87
C TRP A 47 8.19 -3.97 -3.26
N LEU A 48 8.98 -3.42 -2.34
CA LEU A 48 10.29 -2.84 -2.67
C LEU A 48 11.32 -3.87 -3.16
N PRO A 49 11.41 -5.09 -2.59
CA PRO A 49 12.39 -6.08 -3.06
C PRO A 49 12.21 -6.49 -4.52
N LEU A 50 10.99 -6.40 -5.07
CA LEU A 50 10.71 -6.75 -6.47
C LEU A 50 11.49 -5.87 -7.45
N ILE A 51 11.78 -4.62 -7.07
CA ILE A 51 12.59 -3.70 -7.86
C ILE A 51 14.00 -4.26 -8.02
N LEU A 52 14.56 -4.86 -6.97
CA LEU A 52 15.90 -5.46 -7.00
C LEU A 52 15.94 -6.74 -7.83
N VAL A 53 14.82 -7.46 -7.95
CA VAL A 53 14.75 -8.70 -8.74
C VAL A 53 14.85 -8.42 -10.25
N ASP A 54 14.22 -7.34 -10.74
CA ASP A 54 14.30 -6.93 -12.15
C ASP A 54 14.12 -5.42 -12.39
N TYR A 55 15.13 -4.64 -12.00
CA TYR A 55 15.12 -3.17 -12.12
C TYR A 55 14.93 -2.68 -13.58
N ARG A 56 15.41 -3.45 -14.57
CA ARG A 56 15.34 -3.06 -15.99
C ARG A 56 13.91 -3.02 -16.51
N ARG A 57 13.08 -3.96 -16.06
CA ARG A 57 11.66 -4.02 -16.44
C ARG A 57 10.91 -2.77 -15.99
N PHE A 58 11.18 -2.31 -14.78
CA PHE A 58 10.54 -1.12 -14.19
C PHE A 58 11.07 0.19 -14.79
N LEU A 59 12.37 0.30 -15.10
CA LEU A 59 12.91 1.53 -15.69
C LEU A 59 12.49 1.75 -17.14
N ARG A 60 12.27 0.69 -17.93
CA ARG A 60 11.93 0.81 -19.36
C ARG A 60 10.62 1.54 -19.64
N HIS A 61 9.67 1.49 -18.70
CA HIS A 61 8.33 2.08 -18.86
C HIS A 61 8.04 3.13 -17.79
N LEU A 62 9.09 3.81 -17.33
CA LEU A 62 8.97 4.85 -16.32
C LEU A 62 8.25 6.08 -16.87
N SER A 63 8.38 6.33 -18.19
CA SER A 63 7.68 7.40 -18.92
C SER A 63 6.16 7.31 -18.80
N ASP A 64 5.59 6.11 -18.74
CA ASP A 64 4.14 5.94 -18.65
C ASP A 64 3.59 6.43 -17.30
N ALA A 65 4.44 6.48 -16.27
CA ALA A 65 4.09 6.97 -14.94
C ALA A 65 4.58 8.41 -14.68
N TRP A 66 4.78 9.20 -15.75
CA TRP A 66 5.30 10.56 -15.63
C TRP A 66 4.50 11.43 -14.66
N LEU A 67 3.16 11.31 -14.65
CA LEU A 67 2.29 12.16 -13.84
C LEU A 67 2.45 11.86 -12.33
N PRO A 68 2.28 10.61 -11.84
CA PRO A 68 2.59 10.28 -10.45
C PRO A 68 4.02 10.66 -10.03
N LEU A 69 5.00 10.45 -10.90
CA LEU A 69 6.40 10.78 -10.61
C LEU A 69 6.63 12.29 -10.49
N LEU A 70 5.98 13.10 -11.33
CA LEU A 70 6.02 14.55 -11.25
C LEU A 70 5.41 15.05 -9.93
N PHE A 71 4.28 14.48 -9.51
CA PHE A 71 3.69 14.78 -8.21
C PHE A 71 4.62 14.39 -7.04
N ALA A 72 5.24 13.20 -7.11
CA ALA A 72 6.20 12.76 -6.12
C ALA A 72 7.39 13.73 -6.03
N ALA A 73 7.93 14.14 -7.18
CA ALA A 73 9.02 15.10 -7.25
C ALA A 73 8.61 16.46 -6.65
N TYR A 74 7.45 16.98 -7.03
CA TYR A 74 6.91 18.23 -6.48
C TYR A 74 6.81 18.20 -4.96
N ILE A 75 6.26 17.12 -4.39
CA ILE A 75 6.13 16.96 -2.93
C ILE A 75 7.51 16.86 -2.26
N CYS A 76 8.48 16.17 -2.87
CA CYS A 76 9.86 16.16 -2.37
C CYS A 76 10.50 17.57 -2.41
N PHE A 77 10.27 18.35 -3.46
CA PHE A 77 10.77 19.72 -3.54
C PHE A 77 10.10 20.65 -2.54
N SER A 78 8.86 20.35 -2.11
CA SER A 78 8.15 21.18 -1.14
C SER A 78 8.82 21.33 0.22
N VAL A 79 9.81 20.48 0.53
CA VAL A 79 10.67 20.62 1.70
C VAL A 79 11.40 21.96 1.74
N PHE A 80 11.78 22.53 0.58
CA PHE A 80 12.60 23.74 0.51
C PHE A 80 11.85 25.03 0.88
N TRP A 81 10.52 25.06 0.74
CA TRP A 81 9.68 26.21 1.09
C TRP A 81 8.70 25.92 2.22
N SER A 82 8.88 24.80 2.94
CA SER A 82 8.01 24.42 4.05
C SER A 82 8.37 25.16 5.34
N HIS A 83 7.35 25.56 6.09
CA HIS A 83 7.49 26.06 7.46
C HIS A 83 7.95 24.99 8.47
N ALA A 84 7.80 23.70 8.14
CA ALA A 84 8.23 22.59 8.98
C ALA A 84 9.01 21.55 8.14
N PRO A 85 10.27 21.83 7.77
CA PRO A 85 11.02 21.01 6.83
C PRO A 85 11.16 19.54 7.25
N GLY A 86 11.32 19.27 8.54
CA GLY A 86 11.48 17.90 9.06
C GLY A 86 10.22 17.04 8.89
N THR A 87 9.04 17.59 9.15
CA THR A 87 7.77 16.85 8.97
C THR A 87 7.44 16.70 7.50
N THR A 88 7.69 17.72 6.68
CA THR A 88 7.53 17.67 5.23
C THR A 88 8.46 16.65 4.59
N ALA A 89 9.73 16.59 4.99
CA ALA A 89 10.69 15.61 4.46
C ALA A 89 10.25 14.17 4.76
N ARG A 90 9.78 13.91 5.98
CA ARG A 90 9.24 12.58 6.35
C ARG A 90 8.01 12.22 5.52
N ALA A 91 7.06 13.14 5.39
CA ALA A 91 5.84 12.92 4.61
C ALA A 91 6.15 12.71 3.12
N ALA A 92 7.07 13.51 2.56
CA ALA A 92 7.52 13.39 1.18
C ALA A 92 8.16 12.02 0.91
N LEU A 93 9.03 11.55 1.82
CA LEU A 93 9.67 10.24 1.69
C LEU A 93 8.65 9.08 1.80
N GLN A 94 7.66 9.21 2.70
CA GLN A 94 6.55 8.25 2.79
C GLN A 94 5.70 8.23 1.52
N TYR A 95 5.39 9.39 0.95
CA TYR A 95 4.63 9.50 -0.28
C TYR A 95 5.39 8.95 -1.49
N PHE A 96 6.67 9.30 -1.64
CA PHE A 96 7.53 8.81 -2.71
C PHE A 96 7.65 7.28 -2.69
N SER A 97 7.95 6.71 -1.53
CA SER A 97 8.05 5.25 -1.37
C SER A 97 6.71 4.54 -1.61
N HIS A 98 5.58 5.17 -1.25
CA HIS A 98 4.25 4.64 -1.55
C HIS A 98 3.96 4.63 -3.05
N ILE A 99 4.27 5.71 -3.78
CA ILE A 99 4.15 5.76 -5.24
C ILE A 99 5.00 4.67 -5.90
N LEU A 100 6.22 4.47 -5.41
CA LEU A 100 7.11 3.43 -5.93
C LEU A 100 6.50 2.03 -5.75
N CYS A 101 5.93 1.74 -4.57
CA CYS A 101 5.24 0.47 -4.33
C CYS A 101 4.00 0.31 -5.22
N ALA A 102 3.19 1.37 -5.39
CA ALA A 102 2.02 1.36 -6.25
C ALA A 102 2.40 1.13 -7.73
N TYR A 103 3.49 1.73 -8.20
CA TYR A 103 4.01 1.52 -9.54
C TYR A 103 4.45 0.06 -9.76
N VAL A 104 5.16 -0.52 -8.79
CA VAL A 104 5.56 -1.94 -8.84
C VAL A 104 4.33 -2.85 -8.85
N ALA A 105 3.35 -2.59 -7.99
CA ALA A 105 2.11 -3.36 -7.93
C ALA A 105 1.36 -3.32 -9.27
N ALA A 106 1.19 -2.14 -9.86
CA ALA A 106 0.51 -1.96 -11.14
C ALA A 106 1.19 -2.72 -12.31
N ARG A 107 2.49 -3.00 -12.22
CA ARG A 107 3.25 -3.70 -13.28
C ARG A 107 3.40 -5.20 -13.05
N THR A 108 3.11 -5.67 -11.84
CA THR A 108 3.29 -7.07 -11.43
C THR A 108 1.97 -7.78 -11.22
N VAL A 109 0.89 -7.07 -10.89
CA VAL A 109 -0.38 -7.68 -10.52
C VAL A 109 -1.36 -7.65 -11.70
N SER A 110 -1.92 -8.81 -12.04
CA SER A 110 -3.04 -8.90 -12.99
C SER A 110 -4.36 -8.50 -12.34
N VAL A 111 -5.36 -8.08 -13.12
CA VAL A 111 -6.69 -7.70 -12.63
C VAL A 111 -7.31 -8.80 -11.76
N ARG A 112 -7.17 -10.07 -12.18
CA ARG A 112 -7.66 -11.22 -11.42
C ARG A 112 -7.00 -11.31 -10.05
N THR A 113 -5.67 -11.22 -10.00
CA THR A 113 -4.89 -11.28 -8.77
C THR A 113 -5.23 -10.12 -7.83
N LEU A 114 -5.46 -8.93 -8.38
CA LEU A 114 -5.91 -7.75 -7.64
C LEU A 114 -7.27 -7.99 -6.99
N VAL A 115 -8.25 -8.49 -7.75
CA VAL A 115 -9.61 -8.76 -7.24
C VAL A 115 -9.58 -9.83 -6.16
N VAL A 116 -8.93 -10.96 -6.42
CA VAL A 116 -8.84 -12.07 -5.45
C VAL A 116 -8.11 -11.64 -4.17
N GLY A 117 -6.96 -10.97 -4.31
CA GLY A 117 -6.20 -10.47 -3.17
C GLY A 117 -6.98 -9.43 -2.37
N SER A 118 -7.73 -8.56 -3.05
CA SER A 118 -8.56 -7.55 -2.39
C SER A 118 -9.71 -8.19 -1.64
N LEU A 119 -10.41 -9.17 -2.22
CA LEU A 119 -11.48 -9.91 -1.54
C LEU A 119 -10.97 -10.61 -0.27
N ILE A 120 -9.83 -11.29 -0.36
CA ILE A 120 -9.20 -11.94 0.80
C ILE A 120 -8.80 -10.90 1.86
N GLY A 121 -8.15 -9.81 1.43
CA GLY A 121 -7.75 -8.72 2.32
C GLY A 121 -8.94 -8.09 3.05
N ILE A 122 -10.00 -7.74 2.31
CA ILE A 122 -11.23 -7.17 2.86
C ILE A 122 -11.89 -8.17 3.83
N PHE A 123 -11.95 -9.45 3.48
CA PHE A 123 -12.50 -10.47 4.36
C PHE A 123 -11.75 -10.55 5.70
N VAL A 124 -10.41 -10.55 5.67
CA VAL A 124 -9.57 -10.54 6.88
C VAL A 124 -9.78 -9.26 7.68
N VAL A 125 -9.87 -8.10 7.00
CA VAL A 125 -10.18 -6.82 7.63
C VAL A 125 -11.52 -6.88 8.36
N LEU A 126 -12.57 -7.40 7.72
CA LEU A 126 -13.89 -7.54 8.34
C LEU A 126 -13.86 -8.45 9.57
N LEU A 127 -13.20 -9.61 9.49
CA LEU A 127 -13.05 -10.51 10.64
C LEU A 127 -12.33 -9.84 11.82
N TYR A 128 -11.26 -9.09 11.55
CA TYR A 128 -10.56 -8.34 12.58
C TYR A 128 -11.43 -7.24 13.18
N SER A 129 -12.17 -6.51 12.34
CA SER A 129 -13.09 -5.46 12.78
C SER A 129 -14.19 -6.01 13.70
N LEU A 130 -14.80 -7.14 13.32
CA LEU A 130 -15.80 -7.85 14.11
C LEU A 130 -15.24 -8.31 15.46
N ARG A 131 -13.98 -8.77 15.48
CA ARG A 131 -13.31 -9.18 16.72
C ARG A 131 -13.08 -8.01 17.68
N VAL A 132 -12.70 -6.83 17.17
CA VAL A 132 -12.44 -5.66 18.02
C VAL A 132 -13.73 -5.09 18.60
N GLY A 133 -14.82 -5.09 17.82
CA GLY A 133 -16.13 -4.79 18.39
C GLY A 133 -16.35 -3.31 18.77
N GLY A 134 -15.57 -2.38 18.22
CA GLY A 134 -15.65 -0.96 18.59
C GLY A 134 -16.95 -0.29 18.16
N TYR A 135 -17.48 0.56 19.02
CA TYR A 135 -18.61 1.43 18.73
C TYR A 135 -18.19 2.88 18.92
N ALA A 136 -18.65 3.77 18.04
CA ALA A 136 -18.45 5.20 18.18
C ALA A 136 -19.81 5.90 18.27
N LEU A 137 -19.86 6.95 19.09
CA LEU A 137 -20.99 7.85 19.14
C LEU A 137 -20.95 8.74 17.91
N ASP A 138 -22.03 8.73 17.14
CA ASP A 138 -22.28 9.74 16.12
C ASP A 138 -22.65 11.05 16.82
N THR A 139 -21.80 12.07 16.69
CA THR A 139 -21.99 13.37 17.34
C THR A 139 -23.10 14.20 16.68
N ILE A 140 -23.57 13.82 15.49
CA ILE A 140 -24.65 14.52 14.79
C ILE A 140 -26.01 13.98 15.26
N ASP A 141 -26.17 12.66 15.35
CA ASP A 141 -27.45 12.03 15.65
C ASP A 141 -27.55 11.45 17.09
N GLY A 142 -26.46 11.45 17.85
CA GLY A 142 -26.41 10.92 19.23
C GLY A 142 -26.53 9.40 19.31
N THR A 143 -26.50 8.69 18.18
CA THR A 143 -26.61 7.22 18.11
C THR A 143 -25.24 6.56 18.13
N THR A 144 -25.15 5.35 18.68
CA THR A 144 -23.89 4.58 18.68
C THR A 144 -23.85 3.60 17.52
N ASN A 145 -22.91 3.79 16.60
CA ASN A 145 -22.74 2.93 15.42
C ASN A 145 -21.52 2.01 15.58
N PHE A 146 -21.61 0.83 14.96
CA PHE A 146 -20.49 -0.11 14.91
C PHE A 146 -19.39 0.42 13.99
N VAL A 147 -18.19 0.62 14.53
CA VAL A 147 -17.00 1.07 13.80
C VAL A 147 -15.93 -0.03 13.78
N GLY A 148 -16.04 -1.03 14.67
CA GLY A 148 -15.13 -2.15 14.77
C GLY A 148 -13.71 -1.69 15.10
N ALA A 149 -12.75 -2.01 14.23
CA ALA A 149 -11.35 -1.63 14.41
C ALA A 149 -10.94 -0.35 13.66
N PHE A 150 -11.87 0.30 12.94
CA PHE A 150 -11.54 1.52 12.21
C PHE A 150 -11.40 2.71 13.17
N GLY A 151 -10.42 3.58 12.91
CA GLY A 151 -10.30 4.84 13.65
C GLY A 151 -11.42 5.81 13.27
N SER A 152 -11.68 6.81 14.13
CA SER A 152 -12.52 7.94 13.75
C SER A 152 -11.97 8.60 12.49
N LYS A 153 -12.85 8.84 11.52
CA LYS A 153 -12.55 9.71 10.39
C LYS A 153 -12.57 11.17 10.83
#